data_AF-S0GG98-F1
#
_entry.id   AF-S0GG98-F1
#
_cell.length_a   1.000
_cell.length_b   1.000
_cell.length_c   1.000
_cell.angle_alpha   90.00
_cell.angle_beta   90.00
_cell.angle_gamma   90.00
#
_symmetry.space_group_name_H-M   'P 1'
#
loop_
_entity.id
_entity.type
_entity.pdbx_description
1 polymer ?
#
loop_
_entity_poly.entity_id
_entity_poly.type
_entity_poly.pdbx_seq_one_letter_code
_entity_poly.pdbx_strand_id
1 'polypeptide(L)'
;MRNYSYLISLCSLFAFSALFTTLLLQYCFPMEEVFVAEWELDWYPWYLIYMISFVGCIFLLRCTRRYFFVASGYLLLVIYACYVNTDRIREFEIKLFYLMQQSEWNKLLGSIGDVKKLNSRTLNYYYMALAQTGQLSNALFRDGFPYSKSLVSAGEQSYVSKTRLSDIYWNLGCFRASQVFSTEAMSMWDTGVNPYHLKRLAMIHLIYRENDLAIKLLRILKKTVMYNRWAVDLLNRMKHDPDLEQVDWIIRFRKMLPSYGFQIGMNRPLENITNLAIQLPFETLALEYAWNLALLEKKVDWVARMVRYRLDFSPNSEIPILCQEGILIYERENKISEDRKLKINYDEGVLARFKEYCTQGKRPLNTISGYFVMNNDYKSSYFYYYESVDVHK
;
A
#
# COMPACT_ATOMS: atom_id res chain seq x y z
N MET A 1 -8.75 -52.75 -35.62
CA MET A 1 -8.40 -51.33 -35.86
C MET A 1 -9.11 -50.30 -34.95
N ARG A 2 -10.03 -50.68 -34.03
CA ARG A 2 -10.82 -49.70 -33.24
C ARG A 2 -10.14 -49.17 -31.96
N ASN A 3 -9.10 -49.84 -31.45
CA ASN A 3 -8.43 -49.45 -30.18
C ASN A 3 -7.23 -48.51 -30.36
N TYR A 4 -6.62 -48.44 -31.56
CA TYR A 4 -5.44 -47.60 -31.79
C TYR A 4 -5.81 -46.11 -31.91
N SER A 5 -6.99 -45.77 -32.42
CA SER A 5 -7.47 -44.38 -32.49
C SER A 5 -7.63 -43.76 -31.10
N TYR A 6 -8.11 -44.54 -30.11
CA TYR A 6 -8.18 -44.11 -28.72
C TYR A 6 -6.81 -43.93 -28.07
N LEU A 7 -5.88 -44.84 -28.33
CA LEU A 7 -4.52 -44.75 -27.80
C LEU A 7 -3.78 -43.53 -28.38
N ILE A 8 -3.95 -43.26 -29.68
CA ILE A 8 -3.39 -42.09 -30.37
C ILE A 8 -4.01 -40.80 -29.82
N SER A 9 -5.32 -40.77 -29.58
CA SER A 9 -5.99 -39.60 -29.00
C SER A 9 -5.60 -39.36 -27.53
N LEU A 10 -5.27 -40.41 -26.78
CA LEU A 10 -4.79 -40.29 -25.40
C LEU A 10 -3.33 -39.84 -25.37
N CYS A 11 -2.49 -40.39 -26.24
CA CYS A 11 -1.10 -40.00 -26.40
C CYS A 11 -0.96 -38.56 -26.93
N SER A 12 -1.85 -38.11 -27.81
CA SER A 12 -1.87 -36.71 -28.26
C SER A 12 -2.33 -35.77 -27.15
N LEU A 13 -3.30 -36.16 -26.33
CA LEU A 13 -3.71 -35.39 -25.13
C LEU A 13 -2.58 -35.33 -24.09
N PHE A 14 -1.86 -36.43 -23.88
CA PHE A 14 -0.70 -36.47 -22.97
C PHE A 14 0.49 -35.68 -23.52
N ALA A 15 0.79 -35.77 -24.81
CA ALA A 15 1.86 -35.01 -25.45
C ALA A 15 1.53 -33.51 -25.48
N PHE A 16 0.28 -33.16 -25.77
CA PHE A 16 -0.22 -31.79 -25.68
C PHE A 16 -0.14 -31.30 -24.23
N SER A 17 -0.60 -32.08 -23.26
CA SER A 17 -0.47 -31.76 -21.83
C SER A 17 0.99 -31.61 -21.38
N ALA A 18 1.91 -32.46 -21.84
CA ALA A 18 3.32 -32.41 -21.45
C ALA A 18 4.01 -31.16 -22.02
N LEU A 19 3.80 -30.88 -23.31
CA LEU A 19 4.24 -29.64 -23.97
C LEU A 19 3.63 -28.38 -23.32
N PHE A 20 2.36 -28.47 -22.92
CA PHE A 20 1.62 -27.41 -22.24
C PHE A 20 2.15 -27.18 -20.83
N THR A 21 2.42 -28.24 -20.05
CA THR A 21 3.08 -28.12 -18.72
C THR A 21 4.49 -27.55 -18.81
N THR A 22 5.25 -27.82 -19.89
CA THR A 22 6.58 -27.22 -20.10
C THR A 22 6.53 -25.74 -20.49
N LEU A 23 5.50 -25.31 -21.24
CA LEU A 23 5.23 -23.90 -21.50
C LEU A 23 4.72 -23.17 -20.24
N LEU A 24 3.99 -23.87 -19.37
CA LEU A 24 3.52 -23.38 -18.08
C LEU A 24 4.59 -23.28 -17.01
N LEU A 25 5.63 -24.11 -17.03
CA LEU A 25 6.81 -23.95 -16.16
C LEU A 25 7.54 -22.61 -16.39
N GLN A 26 7.17 -21.86 -17.43
CA GLN A 26 7.66 -20.50 -17.67
C GLN A 26 6.77 -19.41 -17.05
N TYR A 27 5.56 -19.73 -16.56
CA TYR A 27 4.57 -18.76 -16.07
C TYR A 27 4.17 -19.03 -14.61
N CYS A 28 4.27 -17.99 -13.77
CA CYS A 28 3.97 -18.11 -12.35
C CYS A 28 2.52 -17.68 -12.00
N PHE A 29 1.79 -18.50 -11.23
CA PHE A 29 0.38 -18.30 -10.83
C PHE A 29 0.23 -17.67 -9.44
N PRO A 30 -0.84 -16.93 -9.13
CA PRO A 30 -1.24 -16.64 -7.74
C PRO A 30 -2.38 -17.61 -7.32
N MET A 31 -2.24 -18.32 -6.19
CA MET A 31 -3.13 -19.46 -5.85
C MET A 31 -4.16 -19.19 -4.74
N GLU A 32 -3.88 -18.38 -3.72
CA GLU A 32 -4.81 -18.23 -2.58
C GLU A 32 -5.88 -17.12 -2.74
N GLU A 33 -5.67 -16.15 -3.66
CA GLU A 33 -6.58 -15.00 -3.84
C GLU A 33 -7.12 -14.84 -5.28
N VAL A 34 -7.44 -15.97 -5.94
CA VAL A 34 -7.99 -16.03 -7.32
C VAL A 34 -9.25 -15.15 -7.52
N PHE A 35 -10.01 -14.87 -6.45
CA PHE A 35 -11.21 -14.03 -6.52
C PHE A 35 -10.96 -12.52 -6.45
N VAL A 36 -9.73 -12.09 -6.15
CA VAL A 36 -9.38 -10.67 -5.92
C VAL A 36 -8.80 -10.02 -7.17
N ALA A 37 -8.50 -10.80 -8.22
CA ALA A 37 -7.95 -10.29 -9.45
C ALA A 37 -8.77 -10.55 -10.73
N GLU A 38 -9.48 -9.51 -11.18
CA GLU A 38 -9.81 -9.30 -12.60
C GLU A 38 -8.58 -8.78 -13.39
N TRP A 39 -7.40 -8.69 -12.76
CA TRP A 39 -6.29 -7.85 -13.23
C TRP A 39 -5.43 -8.40 -14.37
N GLU A 40 -5.58 -9.67 -14.75
CA GLU A 40 -4.99 -10.17 -16.00
C GLU A 40 -6.00 -11.12 -16.68
N LEU A 41 -6.63 -10.63 -17.75
CA LEU A 41 -7.51 -11.40 -18.64
C LEU A 41 -6.77 -12.63 -19.23
N ASP A 42 -5.45 -12.63 -19.15
CA ASP A 42 -4.57 -13.66 -19.70
C ASP A 42 -4.58 -14.96 -18.87
N TRP A 43 -5.05 -14.98 -17.62
CA TRP A 43 -5.00 -16.18 -16.76
C TRP A 43 -6.29 -17.02 -16.75
N TYR A 44 -7.45 -16.39 -16.90
CA TYR A 44 -8.76 -17.04 -16.93
C TYR A 44 -8.91 -18.07 -18.07
N PRO A 45 -8.38 -17.84 -19.29
CA PRO A 45 -8.40 -18.85 -20.36
C PRO A 45 -7.67 -20.13 -19.97
N TRP A 46 -6.57 -20.06 -19.21
CA TRP A 46 -5.80 -21.24 -18.82
C TRP A 46 -6.53 -22.07 -17.77
N TYR A 47 -7.15 -21.44 -16.76
CA TYR A 47 -8.02 -22.13 -15.80
C TYR A 47 -9.23 -22.77 -16.48
N LEU A 48 -9.85 -22.05 -17.44
CA LEU A 48 -10.94 -22.58 -18.26
C LEU A 48 -10.49 -23.77 -19.12
N ILE A 49 -9.31 -23.71 -19.74
CA ILE A 49 -8.72 -24.82 -20.51
C ILE A 49 -8.45 -26.02 -19.60
N TYR A 50 -7.97 -25.82 -18.37
CA TYR A 50 -7.79 -26.91 -17.41
C TYR A 50 -9.11 -27.54 -16.97
N MET A 51 -10.13 -26.72 -16.69
CA MET A 51 -11.47 -27.21 -16.34
C MET A 51 -12.12 -27.93 -17.52
N ILE A 52 -11.96 -27.42 -18.76
CA ILE A 52 -12.46 -28.06 -19.98
C ILE A 52 -11.68 -29.34 -20.30
N SER A 53 -10.36 -29.38 -20.07
CA SER A 53 -9.53 -30.58 -20.23
C SER A 53 -9.93 -31.65 -19.21
N PHE A 54 -10.17 -31.26 -17.96
CA PHE A 54 -10.64 -32.16 -16.90
C PHE A 54 -12.05 -32.70 -17.16
N VAL A 55 -12.99 -31.83 -17.55
CA VAL A 55 -14.35 -32.22 -17.94
C VAL A 55 -14.34 -33.06 -19.22
N GLY A 56 -13.49 -32.73 -20.19
CA GLY A 56 -13.27 -33.50 -21.41
C GLY A 56 -12.71 -34.89 -21.14
N CYS A 57 -11.79 -35.02 -20.16
CA CYS A 57 -11.32 -36.31 -19.67
C CYS A 57 -12.46 -37.12 -19.04
N ILE A 58 -13.29 -36.50 -18.19
CA ILE A 58 -14.47 -37.17 -17.59
C ILE A 58 -15.46 -37.63 -18.67
N PHE A 59 -15.70 -36.82 -19.70
CA PHE A 59 -16.67 -37.11 -20.75
C PHE A 59 -16.18 -38.15 -21.77
N LEU A 60 -14.89 -38.14 -22.11
CA LEU A 60 -14.25 -39.15 -22.98
C LEU A 60 -14.09 -40.50 -22.27
N LEU A 61 -14.00 -40.50 -20.94
CA LEU A 61 -13.84 -41.69 -20.10
C LEU A 61 -15.20 -42.16 -19.57
N ARG A 62 -16.02 -42.77 -20.43
CA ARG A 62 -17.21 -43.52 -20.00
C ARG A 62 -16.85 -44.45 -18.84
N CYS A 63 -17.43 -44.17 -17.67
CA CYS A 63 -17.03 -44.61 -16.34
C CYS A 63 -16.53 -46.07 -16.26
N THR A 64 -15.20 -46.24 -16.19
CA THR A 64 -14.57 -47.46 -15.67
C THR A 64 -13.55 -47.07 -14.60
N ARG A 65 -13.53 -47.81 -13.48
CA ARG A 65 -12.84 -47.47 -12.22
C ARG A 65 -11.33 -47.17 -12.39
N ARG A 66 -10.70 -47.69 -13.44
CA ARG A 66 -9.27 -47.49 -13.77
C ARG A 66 -8.96 -46.07 -14.28
N TYR A 67 -9.89 -45.40 -14.94
CA TYR A 67 -9.65 -44.07 -15.50
C TYR A 67 -9.91 -42.93 -14.52
N PHE A 68 -10.65 -43.20 -13.44
CA PHE A 68 -10.75 -42.28 -12.31
C PHE A 68 -9.39 -42.04 -11.64
N PHE A 69 -8.56 -43.09 -11.54
CA PHE A 69 -7.18 -42.97 -11.03
C PHE A 69 -6.31 -42.10 -11.95
N VAL A 70 -6.47 -42.20 -13.26
CA VAL A 70 -5.72 -41.37 -14.23
C VAL A 70 -6.17 -39.91 -14.16
N ALA A 71 -7.47 -39.65 -14.11
CA ALA A 71 -8.01 -38.28 -13.97
C ALA A 71 -7.63 -37.64 -12.62
N SER A 72 -7.64 -38.41 -11.53
CA SER A 72 -7.18 -37.96 -10.21
C SER A 72 -5.68 -37.69 -10.19
N GLY A 73 -4.86 -38.53 -10.84
CA GLY A 73 -3.43 -38.31 -10.96
C GLY A 73 -3.10 -37.04 -11.78
N TYR A 74 -3.86 -36.80 -12.85
CA TYR A 74 -3.75 -35.57 -13.64
C TYR A 74 -4.11 -34.33 -12.80
N LEU A 75 -5.23 -34.37 -12.08
CA LEU A 75 -5.64 -33.26 -11.21
C LEU A 75 -4.61 -32.95 -10.12
N LEU A 76 -4.01 -33.98 -9.50
CA LEU A 76 -2.92 -33.80 -8.55
C LEU A 76 -1.66 -33.19 -9.18
N LEU A 77 -1.32 -33.58 -10.42
CA LEU A 77 -0.20 -33.00 -11.15
C LEU A 77 -0.44 -31.52 -11.48
N VAL A 78 -1.66 -31.17 -11.88
CA VAL A 78 -2.05 -29.76 -12.11
C VAL A 78 -1.97 -28.95 -10.82
N ILE A 79 -2.51 -29.46 -9.71
CA ILE A 79 -2.40 -28.80 -8.40
C ILE A 79 -0.93 -28.60 -8.01
N TYR A 80 -0.10 -29.63 -8.20
CA TYR A 80 1.33 -29.55 -7.92
C TYR A 80 2.05 -28.53 -8.80
N ALA A 81 1.76 -28.52 -10.11
CA ALA A 81 2.32 -27.56 -11.06
C ALA A 81 1.92 -26.12 -10.71
N CYS A 82 0.65 -25.89 -10.36
CA CYS A 82 0.18 -24.58 -9.90
C CYS A 82 0.87 -24.16 -8.59
N TYR A 83 1.01 -25.07 -7.62
CA TYR A 83 1.69 -24.80 -6.35
C TYR A 83 3.18 -24.45 -6.53
N VAL A 84 3.89 -25.19 -7.37
CA VAL A 84 5.32 -24.95 -7.65
C VAL A 84 5.53 -23.65 -8.42
N ASN A 85 4.67 -23.37 -9.39
CA ASN A 85 4.73 -22.14 -10.17
C ASN A 85 4.07 -20.96 -9.44
N THR A 86 3.75 -21.04 -8.14
CA THR A 86 3.09 -19.90 -7.51
C THR A 86 4.06 -18.74 -7.26
N ASP A 87 3.81 -17.55 -7.83
CA ASP A 87 4.57 -16.34 -7.49
C ASP A 87 4.10 -15.82 -6.13
N ARG A 88 4.75 -16.34 -5.09
CA ARG A 88 4.46 -15.98 -3.69
C ARG A 88 4.69 -14.50 -3.40
N ILE A 89 5.59 -13.84 -4.13
CA ILE A 89 5.85 -12.41 -3.93
C ILE A 89 4.67 -11.62 -4.48
N ARG A 90 4.24 -11.94 -5.70
CA ARG A 90 3.09 -11.29 -6.32
C ARG A 90 1.78 -11.55 -5.57
N GLU A 91 1.58 -12.76 -5.09
CA GLU A 91 0.43 -13.11 -4.25
C GLU A 91 0.42 -12.30 -2.95
N PHE A 92 1.57 -12.19 -2.28
CA PHE A 92 1.71 -11.37 -1.08
C PHE A 92 1.41 -9.89 -1.37
N GLU A 93 1.87 -9.35 -2.50
CA GLU A 93 1.57 -7.97 -2.90
C GLU A 93 0.08 -7.72 -3.17
N ILE A 94 -0.59 -8.65 -3.85
CA ILE A 94 -2.04 -8.58 -4.12
C ILE A 94 -2.80 -8.59 -2.80
N LYS A 95 -2.42 -9.48 -1.87
CA LYS A 95 -3.01 -9.56 -0.53
C LYS A 95 -2.86 -8.23 0.24
N LEU A 96 -1.66 -7.66 0.28
CA LEU A 96 -1.44 -6.38 0.96
C LEU A 96 -2.22 -5.24 0.29
N PHE A 97 -2.28 -5.22 -1.04
CA PHE A 97 -3.08 -4.25 -1.78
C PHE A 97 -4.57 -4.39 -1.45
N TYR A 98 -5.09 -5.62 -1.41
CA TYR A 98 -6.48 -5.89 -1.02
C TYR A 98 -6.79 -5.41 0.40
N LEU A 99 -5.95 -5.76 1.37
CA LEU A 99 -6.13 -5.32 2.76
C LEU A 99 -6.07 -3.79 2.89
N MET A 100 -5.22 -3.12 2.12
CA MET A 100 -5.17 -1.66 2.07
C MET A 100 -6.49 -1.08 1.53
N GLN A 101 -7.05 -1.65 0.47
CA GLN A 101 -8.33 -1.19 -0.09
C GLN A 101 -9.51 -1.37 0.88
N GLN A 102 -9.50 -2.44 1.68
CA GLN A 102 -10.52 -2.69 2.69
C GLN A 102 -10.31 -1.87 3.98
N SER A 103 -9.22 -1.09 4.06
CA SER A 103 -8.83 -0.36 5.28
C SER A 103 -8.61 -1.30 6.49
N GLU A 104 -8.16 -2.52 6.23
CA GLU A 104 -7.93 -3.58 7.23
C GLU A 104 -6.49 -3.51 7.76
N TRP A 105 -6.15 -2.37 8.37
CA TRP A 105 -4.77 -1.99 8.73
C TRP A 105 -4.08 -2.98 9.66
N ASN A 106 -4.78 -3.46 10.69
CA ASN A 106 -4.22 -4.42 11.66
C ASN A 106 -3.92 -5.78 11.00
N LYS A 107 -4.78 -6.24 10.08
CA LYS A 107 -4.54 -7.48 9.32
C LYS A 107 -3.39 -7.30 8.33
N LEU A 108 -3.25 -6.11 7.74
CA LEU A 108 -2.13 -5.76 6.87
C LEU A 108 -0.81 -5.84 7.65
N LEU A 109 -0.72 -5.17 8.80
CA LEU A 109 0.45 -5.22 9.67
C LEU A 109 0.75 -6.66 10.13
N GLY A 110 -0.27 -7.42 10.54
CA GLY A 110 -0.13 -8.82 10.96
C GLY A 110 0.26 -9.78 9.84
N SER A 111 0.07 -9.41 8.57
CA SER A 111 0.49 -10.21 7.42
C SER A 111 1.98 -10.04 7.10
N ILE A 112 2.61 -8.97 7.60
CA ILE A 112 4.02 -8.67 7.36
C ILE A 112 4.84 -9.33 8.47
N GLY A 113 5.53 -10.42 8.13
CA GLY A 113 6.43 -11.11 9.07
C GLY A 113 7.78 -10.42 9.25
N ASP A 114 8.40 -9.98 8.15
CA ASP A 114 9.71 -9.32 8.16
C ASP A 114 9.71 -8.11 7.22
N VAL A 115 9.79 -6.91 7.80
CA VAL A 115 9.80 -5.63 7.08
C VAL A 115 10.99 -5.52 6.13
N LYS A 116 12.12 -6.17 6.42
CA LYS A 116 13.34 -6.09 5.60
C LYS A 116 13.20 -6.80 4.25
N LYS A 117 12.21 -7.67 4.10
CA LYS A 117 11.91 -8.37 2.84
C LYS A 117 10.96 -7.58 1.95
N LEU A 118 10.41 -6.46 2.44
CA LEU A 118 9.51 -5.63 1.67
C LEU A 118 10.28 -4.87 0.59
N ASN A 119 9.71 -4.86 -0.60
CA ASN A 119 10.13 -3.93 -1.64
C ASN A 119 9.48 -2.55 -1.41
N SER A 120 9.86 -1.56 -2.23
CA SER A 120 9.36 -0.18 -2.06
C SER A 120 7.83 -0.06 -2.09
N ARG A 121 7.13 -0.95 -2.82
CA ARG A 121 5.66 -0.91 -2.95
C ARG A 121 4.98 -1.40 -1.68
N THR A 122 5.40 -2.56 -1.21
CA THR A 122 4.86 -3.17 0.01
C THR A 122 5.24 -2.38 1.26
N LEU A 123 6.41 -1.75 1.25
CA LEU A 123 6.84 -0.84 2.31
C LEU A 123 5.96 0.43 2.39
N ASN A 124 5.42 0.91 1.27
CA ASN A 124 4.46 2.00 1.28
C ASN A 124 3.16 1.63 2.03
N TYR A 125 2.63 0.44 1.77
CA TYR A 125 1.43 -0.06 2.44
C TYR A 125 1.67 -0.29 3.93
N TYR A 126 2.88 -0.75 4.29
CA TYR A 126 3.30 -0.84 5.69
C TYR A 126 3.26 0.53 6.39
N TYR A 127 3.89 1.55 5.80
CA TYR A 127 3.88 2.89 6.40
C TYR A 127 2.48 3.51 6.48
N MET A 128 1.64 3.29 5.47
CA MET A 128 0.25 3.73 5.53
C MET A 128 -0.50 3.05 6.66
N ALA A 129 -0.32 1.75 6.86
CA ALA A 129 -0.95 1.02 7.96
C ALA A 129 -0.42 1.47 9.34
N LEU A 130 0.88 1.79 9.46
CA LEU A 130 1.41 2.41 10.68
C LEU A 130 0.76 3.77 10.95
N ALA A 131 0.58 4.61 9.93
CA ALA A 131 -0.05 5.93 10.12
C ALA A 131 -1.53 5.80 10.52
N GLN A 132 -2.27 4.94 9.82
CA GLN A 132 -3.68 4.65 10.13
C GLN A 132 -3.89 4.06 11.52
N THR A 133 -2.85 3.49 12.13
CA THR A 133 -2.87 2.96 13.50
C THR A 133 -2.18 3.88 14.52
N GLY A 134 -1.75 5.09 14.12
CA GLY A 134 -1.11 6.08 14.98
C GLY A 134 0.31 5.72 15.43
N GLN A 135 0.97 4.81 14.71
CA GLN A 135 2.29 4.28 15.06
C GLN A 135 3.43 4.87 14.22
N LEU A 136 3.15 5.50 13.07
CA LEU A 136 4.19 5.86 12.10
C LEU A 136 5.25 6.77 12.72
N SER A 137 4.84 7.88 13.34
CA SER A 137 5.76 8.84 13.97
C SER A 137 6.49 8.33 15.21
N ASN A 138 6.23 7.11 15.64
CA ASN A 138 6.89 6.48 16.79
C ASN A 138 7.71 5.24 16.38
N ALA A 139 7.40 4.61 15.25
CA ALA A 139 7.94 3.30 14.87
C ALA A 139 8.66 3.27 13.51
N LEU A 140 8.71 4.39 12.77
CA LEU A 140 9.28 4.43 11.41
C LEU A 140 10.67 3.78 11.27
N PHE A 141 11.55 3.97 12.27
CA PHE A 141 12.92 3.44 12.24
C PHE A 141 13.09 2.10 12.98
N ARG A 142 12.02 1.55 13.59
CA ARG A 142 12.10 0.37 14.48
C ARG A 142 12.71 -0.86 13.78
N ASP A 143 12.37 -1.05 12.51
CA ASP A 143 12.62 -2.31 11.80
C ASP A 143 13.81 -2.22 10.81
N GLY A 144 14.53 -1.09 10.76
CA GLY A 144 15.70 -0.86 9.93
C GLY A 144 15.72 0.52 9.27
N PHE A 145 16.62 0.71 8.30
CA PHE A 145 16.75 1.98 7.56
C PHE A 145 15.59 2.16 6.57
N PRO A 146 14.68 3.11 6.80
CA PRO A 146 13.55 3.34 5.93
C PRO A 146 13.96 4.06 4.64
N TYR A 147 13.30 3.71 3.53
CA TYR A 147 13.49 4.40 2.25
C TYR A 147 12.44 5.52 2.05
N SER A 148 12.89 6.77 1.88
CA SER A 148 12.03 7.95 1.75
C SER A 148 11.02 7.83 0.61
N LYS A 149 11.45 7.37 -0.56
CA LYS A 149 10.56 7.19 -1.73
C LYS A 149 9.51 6.09 -1.52
N SER A 150 9.68 5.21 -0.53
CA SER A 150 8.64 4.26 -0.14
C SER A 150 7.52 4.90 0.67
N LEU A 151 7.74 6.04 1.32
CA LEU A 151 6.66 6.79 1.97
C LEU A 151 5.82 7.53 0.93
N VAL A 152 6.46 8.35 0.08
CA VAL A 152 5.85 9.01 -1.09
C VAL A 152 6.90 9.16 -2.19
N SER A 153 6.60 8.72 -3.42
CA SER A 153 7.45 8.90 -4.60
C SER A 153 6.74 9.77 -5.63
N ALA A 154 7.35 10.89 -6.05
CA ALA A 154 6.73 11.86 -6.94
C ALA A 154 7.18 11.77 -8.42
N GLY A 155 8.26 11.02 -8.71
CA GLY A 155 8.93 11.07 -10.02
C GLY A 155 8.64 9.91 -10.98
N GLU A 156 8.14 8.77 -10.47
CA GLU A 156 7.98 7.57 -11.29
C GLU A 156 6.68 7.60 -12.12
N GLN A 157 6.81 7.45 -13.43
CA GLN A 157 5.70 7.42 -14.39
C GLN A 157 5.33 5.98 -14.75
N SER A 158 4.70 5.28 -13.80
CA SER A 158 4.21 3.91 -14.00
C SER A 158 2.79 3.81 -13.47
N TYR A 159 2.00 2.88 -14.03
CA TYR A 159 0.68 2.55 -13.54
C TYR A 159 0.68 2.32 -12.01
N VAL A 160 1.68 1.57 -11.54
CA VAL A 160 1.83 1.20 -10.13
C VAL A 160 2.15 2.42 -9.25
N SER A 161 3.01 3.31 -9.71
CA SER A 161 3.33 4.56 -9.01
C SER A 161 2.10 5.47 -8.90
N LYS A 162 1.34 5.65 -9.99
CA LYS A 162 0.13 6.49 -10.00
C LYS A 162 -0.98 5.92 -9.12
N THR A 163 -1.17 4.61 -9.14
CA THR A 163 -2.10 3.92 -8.23
C THR A 163 -1.75 4.17 -6.78
N ARG A 164 -0.47 4.02 -6.42
CA ARG A 164 0.02 4.28 -5.07
C ARG A 164 -0.18 5.73 -4.65
N LEU A 165 0.12 6.70 -5.51
CA LEU A 165 -0.13 8.11 -5.23
C LEU A 165 -1.63 8.38 -5.02
N SER A 166 -2.49 7.77 -5.83
CA SER A 166 -3.94 7.85 -5.63
C SER A 166 -4.35 7.38 -4.24
N ASP A 167 -3.74 6.29 -3.76
CA ASP A 167 -4.03 5.70 -2.45
C ASP A 167 -3.46 6.50 -1.28
N ILE A 168 -2.24 7.02 -1.42
CA ILE A 168 -1.66 7.94 -0.44
C ILE A 168 -2.58 9.13 -0.25
N TYR A 169 -2.87 9.87 -1.33
CA TYR A 169 -3.67 11.10 -1.21
C TYR A 169 -5.12 10.85 -0.80
N TRP A 170 -5.70 9.69 -1.14
CA TRP A 170 -7.01 9.28 -0.62
C TRP A 170 -7.00 9.17 0.90
N ASN A 171 -6.01 8.45 1.46
CA ASN A 171 -5.90 8.26 2.90
C ASN A 171 -5.48 9.55 3.63
N LEU A 172 -4.73 10.44 2.98
CA LEU A 172 -4.42 11.76 3.53
C LEU A 172 -5.61 12.72 3.52
N GLY A 173 -6.72 12.41 2.84
CA GLY A 173 -7.88 13.29 2.72
C GLY A 173 -7.85 14.27 1.54
N CYS A 174 -6.85 14.17 0.65
CA CYS A 174 -6.79 14.96 -0.57
C CYS A 174 -7.46 14.23 -1.75
N PHE A 175 -8.80 14.24 -1.76
CA PHE A 175 -9.57 13.45 -2.73
C PHE A 175 -9.38 13.91 -4.19
N ARG A 176 -9.17 15.21 -4.47
CA ARG A 176 -8.87 15.69 -5.84
C ARG A 176 -7.51 15.21 -6.35
N ALA A 177 -6.49 15.21 -5.50
CA ALA A 177 -5.20 14.61 -5.83
C ALA A 177 -5.36 13.11 -6.16
N SER A 178 -6.12 12.40 -5.32
CA SER A 178 -6.45 11.00 -5.57
C SER A 178 -7.16 10.79 -6.91
N GLN A 179 -8.06 11.70 -7.28
CA GLN A 179 -8.78 11.70 -8.56
C GLN A 179 -7.83 11.83 -9.76
N VAL A 180 -6.90 12.78 -9.69
CA VAL A 180 -5.90 13.02 -10.74
C VAL A 180 -5.05 11.78 -10.96
N PHE A 181 -4.43 11.26 -9.90
CA PHE A 181 -3.57 10.08 -10.02
C PHE A 181 -4.33 8.81 -10.41
N SER A 182 -5.58 8.66 -9.97
CA SER A 182 -6.44 7.54 -10.39
C SER A 182 -6.75 7.62 -11.89
N THR A 183 -6.94 8.83 -12.42
CA THR A 183 -7.21 9.05 -13.85
C THR A 183 -5.95 8.83 -14.68
N GLU A 184 -4.80 9.32 -14.21
CA GLU A 184 -3.50 9.06 -14.84
C GLU A 184 -3.20 7.55 -14.88
N ALA A 185 -3.40 6.83 -13.77
CA ALA A 185 -3.22 5.39 -13.71
C ALA A 185 -4.10 4.66 -14.75
N MET A 186 -5.39 5.03 -14.84
CA MET A 186 -6.29 4.47 -15.86
C MET A 186 -5.82 4.76 -17.29
N SER A 187 -5.25 5.94 -17.56
CA SER A 187 -4.76 6.32 -18.89
C SER A 187 -3.51 5.55 -19.33
N MET A 188 -2.80 4.93 -18.39
CA MET A 188 -1.59 4.14 -18.65
C MET A 188 -1.89 2.67 -19.01
N TRP A 189 -3.16 2.26 -19.03
CA TRP A 189 -3.57 0.91 -19.41
C TRP A 189 -4.21 0.86 -20.79
N ASP A 190 -3.62 0.03 -21.65
CA ASP A 190 -4.12 -0.19 -23.02
C ASP A 190 -5.34 -1.13 -23.07
N THR A 191 -5.56 -1.92 -22.01
CA THR A 191 -6.58 -3.00 -21.97
C THR A 191 -7.96 -2.55 -21.51
N GLY A 192 -8.14 -1.26 -21.22
CA GLY A 192 -9.43 -0.66 -20.90
C GLY A 192 -9.56 -0.14 -19.48
N VAL A 193 -10.81 -0.01 -19.03
CA VAL A 193 -11.16 0.73 -17.81
C VAL A 193 -11.04 -0.15 -16.57
N ASN A 194 -10.15 0.23 -15.66
CA ASN A 194 -9.96 -0.50 -14.42
C ASN A 194 -11.11 -0.25 -13.40
N PRO A 195 -11.83 -1.29 -12.93
CA PRO A 195 -12.94 -1.13 -11.99
C PRO A 195 -12.54 -0.53 -10.63
N TYR A 196 -11.31 -0.75 -10.18
CA TYR A 196 -10.79 -0.16 -8.94
C TYR A 196 -10.78 1.37 -8.99
N HIS A 197 -10.19 1.91 -10.05
CA HIS A 197 -10.11 3.34 -10.26
C HIS A 197 -11.48 3.95 -10.53
N LEU A 198 -12.37 3.26 -11.25
CA LEU A 198 -13.77 3.69 -11.38
C LEU A 198 -14.47 3.80 -10.02
N LYS A 199 -14.30 2.82 -9.13
CA LYS A 199 -14.85 2.88 -7.77
C LYS A 199 -14.28 4.08 -7.01
N ARG A 200 -12.96 4.30 -7.07
CA ARG A 200 -12.31 5.46 -6.45
C ARG A 200 -12.90 6.77 -6.96
N LEU A 201 -13.03 6.95 -8.28
CA LEU A 201 -13.65 8.12 -8.88
C LEU A 201 -15.11 8.29 -8.44
N ALA A 202 -15.90 7.22 -8.44
CA ALA A 202 -17.29 7.27 -7.98
C ALA A 202 -17.38 7.73 -6.52
N MET A 203 -16.53 7.21 -5.64
CA MET A 203 -16.48 7.63 -4.24
C MET A 203 -16.11 9.11 -4.10
N ILE A 204 -15.16 9.61 -4.88
CA ILE A 204 -14.75 11.02 -4.86
C ILE A 204 -15.92 11.92 -5.30
N HIS A 205 -16.61 11.58 -6.39
CA HIS A 205 -17.78 12.34 -6.84
C HIS A 205 -18.91 12.35 -5.80
N LEU A 206 -19.14 11.23 -5.09
CA LEU A 206 -20.09 11.19 -3.98
C LEU A 206 -19.68 12.12 -2.82
N ILE A 207 -18.39 12.15 -2.46
CA ILE A 207 -17.88 13.06 -1.42
C ILE A 207 -18.17 14.52 -1.79
N TYR A 208 -17.92 14.91 -3.04
CA TYR A 208 -18.13 16.29 -3.53
C TYR A 208 -19.58 16.64 -3.90
N ARG A 209 -20.56 15.75 -3.65
CA ARG A 209 -21.97 15.92 -4.06
C ARG A 209 -22.16 16.08 -5.58
N GLU A 210 -21.25 15.50 -6.38
CA GLU A 210 -21.31 15.47 -7.84
C GLU A 210 -22.13 14.27 -8.32
N ASN A 211 -23.40 14.22 -7.90
CA ASN A 211 -24.24 13.01 -7.95
C ASN A 211 -24.45 12.48 -9.37
N ASP A 212 -24.60 13.34 -10.37
CA ASP A 212 -24.79 12.91 -11.77
C ASP A 212 -23.58 12.13 -12.31
N LEU A 213 -22.37 12.57 -11.98
CA LEU A 213 -21.14 11.89 -12.36
C LEU A 213 -20.99 10.58 -11.58
N ALA A 214 -21.26 10.61 -10.26
CA ALA A 214 -21.24 9.41 -9.43
C ALA A 214 -22.21 8.34 -9.96
N ILE A 215 -23.45 8.69 -10.30
CA ILE A 215 -24.46 7.77 -10.83
C ILE A 215 -24.00 7.13 -12.13
N LYS A 216 -23.37 7.89 -13.04
CA LYS A 216 -22.83 7.34 -14.29
C LYS A 216 -21.78 6.26 -14.02
N LEU A 217 -20.84 6.52 -13.12
CA LEU A 217 -19.80 5.56 -12.75
C LEU A 217 -20.38 4.34 -12.01
N LEU A 218 -21.32 4.55 -11.10
CA LEU A 218 -22.02 3.46 -10.39
C LEU A 218 -22.80 2.54 -11.35
N ARG A 219 -23.40 3.08 -12.42
CA ARG A 219 -24.07 2.27 -13.45
C ARG A 219 -23.10 1.38 -14.23
N ILE A 220 -21.85 1.82 -14.42
CA ILE A 220 -20.79 0.99 -15.00
C ILE A 220 -20.35 -0.08 -13.99
N LEU A 221 -20.07 0.30 -12.75
CA LEU A 221 -19.64 -0.60 -11.67
C LEU A 221 -20.69 -1.65 -11.31
N LYS A 222 -21.98 -1.35 -11.46
CA LYS A 222 -23.07 -2.33 -11.32
C LYS A 222 -22.92 -3.51 -12.30
N LYS A 223 -22.21 -3.36 -13.41
CA LYS A 223 -21.99 -4.44 -14.39
C LYS A 223 -20.75 -5.28 -14.10
N THR A 224 -19.89 -4.91 -13.16
CA THR A 224 -18.67 -5.65 -12.82
C THR A 224 -18.93 -6.69 -11.74
N VAL A 225 -18.17 -7.78 -11.71
CA VAL A 225 -18.41 -8.86 -10.72
C VAL A 225 -18.08 -8.36 -9.31
N MET A 226 -16.93 -7.68 -9.16
CA MET A 226 -16.42 -7.26 -7.85
C MET A 226 -17.24 -6.15 -7.18
N TYR A 227 -17.77 -5.19 -7.96
CA TYR A 227 -18.40 -3.99 -7.39
C TYR A 227 -19.90 -3.91 -7.63
N ASN A 228 -20.52 -4.94 -8.22
CA ASN A 228 -21.96 -4.99 -8.45
C ASN A 228 -22.77 -4.69 -7.18
N ARG A 229 -22.56 -5.47 -6.11
CA ARG A 229 -23.34 -5.34 -4.87
C ARG A 229 -23.20 -3.95 -4.25
N TRP A 230 -21.96 -3.46 -4.18
CA TRP A 230 -21.66 -2.12 -3.67
C TRP A 230 -22.35 -1.02 -4.48
N ALA A 231 -22.29 -1.09 -5.82
CA ALA A 231 -22.90 -0.09 -6.69
C ALA A 231 -24.44 -0.14 -6.67
N VAL A 232 -25.03 -1.34 -6.61
CA VAL A 232 -26.48 -1.52 -6.51
C VAL A 232 -27.02 -0.96 -5.20
N ASP A 233 -26.35 -1.24 -4.08
CA ASP A 233 -26.74 -0.73 -2.76
C ASP A 233 -26.75 0.81 -2.75
N LEU A 234 -25.66 1.45 -3.19
CA LEU A 234 -25.59 2.92 -3.25
C LEU A 234 -26.64 3.51 -4.19
N LEU A 235 -26.82 2.96 -5.41
CA LEU A 235 -27.85 3.44 -6.33
C LEU A 235 -29.27 3.32 -5.77
N ASN A 236 -29.55 2.30 -4.97
CA ASN A 236 -30.85 2.15 -4.31
C ASN A 236 -31.02 3.16 -3.17
N ARG A 237 -29.99 3.39 -2.35
CA ARG A 237 -30.02 4.41 -1.29
C ARG A 237 -30.24 5.82 -1.87
N MET A 238 -29.56 6.14 -2.97
CA MET A 238 -29.68 7.44 -3.66
C MET A 238 -31.09 7.76 -4.15
N LYS A 239 -31.99 6.77 -4.28
CA LYS A 239 -33.41 7.02 -4.64
C LYS A 239 -34.17 7.73 -3.52
N HIS A 240 -33.76 7.53 -2.27
CA HIS A 240 -34.41 8.08 -1.08
C HIS A 240 -33.54 9.15 -0.39
N ASP A 241 -32.22 9.06 -0.54
CA ASP A 241 -31.21 9.97 0.01
C ASP A 241 -30.19 10.30 -1.09
N PRO A 242 -30.49 11.26 -2.00
CA PRO A 242 -29.65 11.56 -3.17
C PRO A 242 -28.22 11.92 -2.82
N ASP A 243 -28.01 12.56 -1.67
CA ASP A 243 -26.70 13.00 -1.19
C ASP A 243 -26.02 12.00 -0.25
N LEU A 244 -26.68 10.87 0.05
CA LEU A 244 -26.20 9.82 0.93
C LEU A 244 -25.75 10.36 2.30
N GLU A 245 -26.55 11.26 2.88
CA GLU A 245 -26.26 11.93 4.15
C GLU A 245 -26.25 10.98 5.35
N GLN A 246 -26.76 9.75 5.20
CA GLN A 246 -26.74 8.71 6.22
C GLN A 246 -25.60 7.69 6.07
N VAL A 247 -24.68 7.89 5.11
CA VAL A 247 -23.58 6.95 4.87
C VAL A 247 -22.31 7.39 5.60
N ASP A 248 -21.92 6.65 6.64
CA ASP A 248 -20.84 7.00 7.56
C ASP A 248 -19.54 7.46 6.89
N TRP A 249 -19.06 6.71 5.89
CA TRP A 249 -17.80 7.05 5.23
C TRP A 249 -17.89 8.34 4.42
N ILE A 250 -19.06 8.66 3.85
CA ILE A 250 -19.30 9.92 3.12
C ILE A 250 -19.31 11.08 4.10
N ILE A 251 -20.03 10.95 5.22
CA ILE A 251 -20.08 11.97 6.27
C ILE A 251 -18.67 12.27 6.78
N ARG A 252 -17.92 11.22 7.13
CA ARG A 252 -16.54 11.33 7.63
C ARG A 252 -15.64 12.05 6.63
N PHE A 253 -15.65 11.63 5.36
CA PHE A 253 -14.77 12.23 4.35
C PHE A 253 -15.18 13.64 3.94
N ARG A 254 -16.48 13.98 3.95
CA ARG A 254 -16.92 15.37 3.75
C ARG A 254 -16.40 16.32 4.83
N LYS A 255 -16.31 15.86 6.09
CA LYS A 255 -15.70 16.64 7.19
C LYS A 255 -14.20 16.86 7.03
N MET A 256 -13.52 16.04 6.22
CA MET A 256 -12.09 16.17 5.93
C MET A 256 -11.81 17.11 4.75
N LEU A 257 -12.82 17.61 4.04
CA LEU A 257 -12.57 18.40 2.83
C LEU A 257 -11.84 19.73 3.16
N PRO A 258 -10.81 20.10 2.37
CA PRO A 258 -10.17 21.40 2.53
C PRO A 258 -11.15 22.53 2.19
N SER A 259 -10.95 23.70 2.81
CA SER A 259 -11.80 24.88 2.59
C SER A 259 -11.67 25.48 1.18
N TYR A 260 -10.60 25.17 0.45
CA TYR A 260 -10.32 25.64 -0.90
C TYR A 260 -9.58 24.57 -1.71
N GLY A 261 -9.44 24.81 -3.02
CA GLY A 261 -8.77 23.88 -3.93
C GLY A 261 -7.28 23.70 -3.58
N PHE A 262 -6.83 22.44 -3.52
CA PHE A 262 -5.43 22.08 -3.30
C PHE A 262 -4.72 21.77 -4.62
N GLN A 263 -3.52 22.32 -4.80
CA GLN A 263 -2.67 22.07 -5.97
C GLN A 263 -1.43 21.28 -5.58
N ILE A 264 -1.09 20.26 -6.38
CA ILE A 264 0.11 19.45 -6.21
C ILE A 264 1.22 20.02 -7.10
N GLY A 265 2.32 20.45 -6.49
CA GLY A 265 3.55 20.76 -7.22
C GLY A 265 4.27 19.49 -7.69
N MET A 266 4.77 19.48 -8.92
CA MET A 266 5.55 18.35 -9.43
C MET A 266 6.87 18.18 -8.65
N ASN A 267 7.22 16.93 -8.34
CA ASN A 267 8.49 16.55 -7.70
C ASN A 267 8.79 17.27 -6.36
N ARG A 268 7.76 17.66 -5.61
CA ARG A 268 7.87 18.37 -4.32
C ARG A 268 7.03 17.71 -3.23
N PRO A 269 7.27 16.42 -2.90
CA PRO A 269 6.37 15.67 -2.03
C PRO A 269 6.28 16.26 -0.63
N LEU A 270 7.38 16.72 -0.04
CA LEU A 270 7.36 17.32 1.31
C LEU A 270 6.57 18.62 1.33
N GLU A 271 6.79 19.53 0.38
CA GLU A 271 6.06 20.78 0.28
C GLU A 271 4.56 20.52 0.09
N ASN A 272 4.21 19.59 -0.80
CA ASN A 272 2.82 19.24 -1.07
C ASN A 272 2.11 18.74 0.19
N ILE A 273 2.70 17.75 0.88
CA ILE A 273 2.07 17.17 2.07
C ILE A 273 2.02 18.18 3.22
N THR A 274 3.03 19.05 3.34
CA THR A 274 3.03 20.13 4.34
C THR A 274 1.91 21.13 4.08
N ASN A 275 1.76 21.58 2.84
CA ASN A 275 0.68 22.49 2.44
C ASN A 275 -0.68 21.84 2.64
N LEU A 276 -0.78 20.54 2.39
CA LEU A 276 -1.99 19.77 2.64
C LEU A 276 -2.32 19.73 4.14
N ALA A 277 -1.33 19.45 4.99
CA ALA A 277 -1.50 19.41 6.44
C ALA A 277 -1.97 20.73 7.07
N ILE A 278 -1.64 21.86 6.44
CA ILE A 278 -2.10 23.19 6.87
C ILE A 278 -3.59 23.42 6.51
N GLN A 279 -4.07 22.78 5.44
CA GLN A 279 -5.43 22.99 4.92
C GLN A 279 -6.45 22.00 5.46
N LEU A 280 -6.00 20.82 5.89
CA LEU A 280 -6.85 19.76 6.38
C LEU A 280 -7.03 19.83 7.90
N PRO A 281 -8.13 19.28 8.43
CA PRO A 281 -8.27 19.05 9.86
C PRO A 281 -7.09 18.25 10.42
N PHE A 282 -6.72 18.54 11.66
CA PHE A 282 -5.58 17.89 12.31
C PHE A 282 -5.78 16.39 12.57
N GLU A 283 -7.02 15.92 12.54
CA GLU A 283 -7.40 14.51 12.66
C GLU A 283 -7.04 13.71 11.40
N THR A 284 -6.65 14.38 10.31
CA THR A 284 -6.14 13.72 9.12
C THR A 284 -4.68 13.30 9.29
N LEU A 285 -4.25 12.32 8.48
CA LEU A 285 -2.87 11.81 8.51
C LEU A 285 -1.85 12.75 7.86
N ALA A 286 -2.28 13.88 7.27
CA ALA A 286 -1.40 14.76 6.49
C ALA A 286 -0.25 15.32 7.32
N LEU A 287 -0.51 15.75 8.55
CA LEU A 287 0.54 16.27 9.44
C LEU A 287 1.54 15.18 9.84
N GLU A 288 1.03 13.99 10.18
CA GLU A 288 1.87 12.85 10.53
C GLU A 288 2.77 12.44 9.37
N TYR A 289 2.23 12.37 8.15
CA TYR A 289 3.00 12.09 6.94
C TYR A 289 4.04 13.18 6.65
N ALA A 290 3.71 14.45 6.87
CA ALA A 290 4.65 15.56 6.67
C ALA A 290 5.84 15.46 7.62
N TRP A 291 5.61 15.16 8.91
CA TRP A 291 6.68 14.94 9.89
C TRP A 291 7.60 13.80 9.47
N ASN A 292 7.04 12.63 9.14
CA ASN A 292 7.83 11.46 8.79
C ASN A 292 8.59 11.64 7.48
N LEU A 293 8.01 12.32 6.48
CA LEU A 293 8.73 12.63 5.25
C LEU A 293 9.87 13.63 5.49
N ALA A 294 9.68 14.64 6.34
CA ALA A 294 10.75 15.56 6.72
C ALA A 294 11.89 14.86 7.47
N LEU A 295 11.58 13.94 8.37
CA LEU A 295 12.57 13.09 9.06
C LEU A 295 13.35 12.24 8.03
N LEU A 296 12.67 11.57 7.10
CA LEU A 296 13.31 10.78 6.05
C LEU A 296 14.18 11.61 5.10
N GLU A 297 13.82 12.86 4.86
CA GLU A 297 14.62 13.80 4.08
C GLU A 297 15.70 14.53 4.92
N LYS A 298 15.85 14.17 6.20
CA LYS A 298 16.77 14.79 7.17
C LYS A 298 16.58 16.32 7.32
N LYS A 299 15.37 16.83 7.08
CA LYS A 299 15.00 18.25 7.17
C LYS A 299 14.46 18.58 8.57
N VAL A 300 15.36 18.59 9.56
CA VAL A 300 14.99 18.81 10.98
C VAL A 300 14.43 20.20 11.26
N ASP A 301 14.83 21.21 10.48
CA ASP A 301 14.25 22.56 10.51
C ASP A 301 12.76 22.53 10.12
N TRP A 302 12.40 21.66 9.18
CA TRP A 302 11.04 21.50 8.70
C TRP A 302 10.16 20.81 9.76
N VAL A 303 10.70 19.79 10.43
CA VAL A 303 10.05 19.15 11.57
C VAL A 303 9.77 20.17 12.68
N ALA A 304 10.77 20.97 13.05
CA ALA A 304 10.62 22.00 14.09
C ALA A 304 9.53 23.04 13.75
N ARG A 305 9.46 23.49 12.49
CA ARG A 305 8.38 24.40 12.03
C ARG A 305 6.99 23.77 12.15
N MET A 306 6.83 22.50 11.73
CA MET A 306 5.53 21.83 11.79
C MET A 306 5.11 21.48 13.21
N VAL A 307 6.05 21.15 14.10
CA VAL A 307 5.74 20.98 15.53
C VAL A 307 5.36 22.30 16.16
N ARG A 308 6.06 23.40 15.86
CA ARG A 308 5.63 24.74 16.29
C ARG A 308 4.21 25.05 15.85
N TYR A 309 3.93 24.84 14.55
CA TYR A 309 2.59 25.01 14.00
C TYR A 309 1.56 24.20 14.79
N ARG A 310 1.81 22.93 15.12
CA ARG A 310 0.90 22.12 15.93
C ARG A 310 0.67 22.71 17.33
N LEU A 311 1.73 23.16 17.98
CA LEU A 311 1.66 23.71 19.34
C LEU A 311 0.99 25.09 19.39
N ASP A 312 1.10 25.90 18.33
CA ASP A 312 0.41 27.19 18.23
C ASP A 312 -1.12 27.00 18.25
N PHE A 313 -1.63 25.89 17.71
CA PHE A 313 -3.05 25.53 17.77
C PHE A 313 -3.44 24.80 19.07
N SER A 314 -2.57 23.90 19.56
CA SER A 314 -2.83 23.12 20.77
C SER A 314 -1.53 22.94 21.56
N PRO A 315 -1.23 23.86 22.50
CA PRO A 315 0.03 23.91 23.23
C PRO A 315 0.36 22.65 24.05
N ASN A 316 -0.67 21.90 24.43
CA ASN A 316 -0.54 20.67 25.23
C ASN A 316 -0.57 19.40 24.36
N SER A 317 -0.44 19.54 23.03
CA SER A 317 -0.40 18.38 22.14
C SER A 317 0.80 17.50 22.45
N GLU A 318 0.56 16.20 22.56
CA GLU A 318 1.63 15.21 22.60
C GLU A 318 2.37 15.21 21.25
N ILE A 319 3.69 15.33 21.31
CA ILE A 319 4.55 15.32 20.15
C ILE A 319 5.15 13.91 20.02
N PRO A 320 5.03 13.24 18.85
CA PRO A 320 5.57 11.90 18.68
C PRO A 320 7.07 11.79 18.94
N ILE A 321 7.52 10.61 19.40
CA ILE A 321 8.91 10.34 19.83
C ILE A 321 9.91 10.76 18.76
N LEU A 322 9.69 10.38 17.49
CA LEU A 322 10.65 10.68 16.43
C LEU A 322 10.71 12.18 16.09
N CYS A 323 9.60 12.90 16.27
CA CYS A 323 9.59 14.36 16.14
C CYS A 323 10.35 15.04 17.29
N GLN A 324 10.21 14.53 18.52
CA GLN A 324 11.00 15.02 19.67
C GLN A 324 12.50 14.81 19.43
N GLU A 325 12.90 13.63 18.97
CA GLU A 325 14.29 13.34 18.59
C GLU A 325 14.79 14.29 17.48
N GLY A 326 13.96 14.58 16.48
CA GLY A 326 14.27 15.54 15.42
C GLY A 326 14.44 16.98 15.92
N ILE A 327 13.64 17.41 16.90
CA ILE A 327 13.77 18.72 17.53
C ILE A 327 15.08 18.82 18.31
N LEU A 328 15.46 17.79 19.05
CA LEU A 328 16.72 17.78 19.80
C LEU A 328 17.95 17.93 18.88
N ILE A 329 17.91 17.30 17.70
CA ILE A 329 18.94 17.50 16.67
C ILE A 329 18.92 18.93 16.13
N TYR A 330 17.75 19.45 15.78
CA TYR A 330 17.59 20.82 15.29
C TYR A 330 18.15 21.85 16.29
N GLU A 331 17.81 21.72 17.56
CA GLU A 331 18.28 22.61 18.64
C GLU A 331 19.79 22.53 18.84
N ARG A 332 20.36 21.31 18.78
CA ARG A 332 21.81 21.05 18.87
C ARG A 332 22.58 21.71 17.73
N GLU A 333 22.14 21.52 16.49
CA GLU A 333 22.84 22.03 15.30
C GLU A 333 22.79 23.55 15.21
N ASN A 334 21.65 24.14 15.56
CA ASN A 334 21.44 25.59 15.48
C ASN A 334 21.87 26.34 16.75
N LYS A 335 22.38 25.63 17.77
CA LYS A 335 22.79 26.20 19.07
C LYS A 335 21.72 27.10 19.67
N ILE A 336 20.48 26.61 19.66
CA ILE A 336 19.32 27.38 20.13
C ILE A 336 19.44 27.59 21.63
N SER A 337 19.32 28.85 22.06
CA SER A 337 19.34 29.23 23.46
C SER A 337 18.08 28.72 24.19
N GLU A 338 18.18 28.39 25.48
CA GLU A 338 17.08 27.78 26.25
C GLU A 338 15.76 28.57 26.18
N ASP A 339 15.84 29.90 26.12
CA ASP A 339 14.69 30.80 26.00
C ASP A 339 13.96 30.71 24.65
N ARG A 340 14.64 30.23 23.60
CA ARG A 340 14.12 30.11 22.22
C ARG A 340 13.80 28.67 21.81
N LYS A 341 14.06 27.70 22.67
CA LYS A 341 13.72 26.29 22.44
C LYS A 341 12.22 26.10 22.33
N LEU A 342 11.83 25.04 21.60
CA LEU A 342 10.42 24.68 21.53
C LEU A 342 10.00 24.13 22.89
N LYS A 343 8.95 24.72 23.47
CA LYS A 343 8.36 24.24 24.72
C LYS A 343 7.53 23.00 24.44
N ILE A 344 8.21 21.85 24.35
CA ILE A 344 7.56 20.56 24.17
C ILE A 344 7.67 19.74 25.45
N ASN A 345 6.63 18.95 25.74
CA ASN A 345 6.70 17.97 26.82
C ASN A 345 7.46 16.74 26.31
N TYR A 346 8.77 16.72 26.55
CA TYR A 346 9.62 15.62 26.14
C TYR A 346 9.33 14.36 26.97
N ASP A 347 9.35 13.21 26.31
CA ASP A 347 9.43 11.93 26.99
C ASP A 347 10.79 11.81 27.70
N GLU A 348 10.78 11.39 28.97
CA GLU A 348 12.00 11.28 29.78
C GLU A 348 13.01 10.31 29.16
N GLY A 349 12.52 9.22 28.56
CA GLY A 349 13.32 8.24 27.86
C GLY A 349 14.02 8.83 26.63
N VAL A 350 13.36 9.72 25.90
CA VAL A 350 13.96 10.42 24.74
C VAL A 350 15.12 11.32 25.18
N LEU A 351 14.94 12.12 26.22
CA LEU A 351 16.00 13.00 26.73
C LEU A 351 17.20 12.22 27.25
N ALA A 352 16.96 11.17 28.05
CA ALA A 352 18.00 10.32 28.59
C ALA A 352 18.79 9.65 27.46
N ARG A 353 18.08 9.08 26.49
CA ARG A 353 18.67 8.40 25.32
C ARG A 353 19.47 9.35 24.44
N PHE A 354 18.98 10.56 24.18
CA PHE A 354 19.69 11.55 23.38
C PHE A 354 20.96 12.06 24.08
N LYS A 355 20.89 12.28 25.41
CA LYS A 355 22.06 12.66 26.21
C LYS A 355 23.13 11.57 26.17
N GLU A 356 22.72 10.31 26.35
CA GLU A 356 23.62 9.17 26.26
C GLU A 356 24.24 9.06 24.87
N TYR A 357 23.43 9.14 23.81
CA TYR A 357 23.90 9.14 22.43
C TYR A 357 24.95 10.22 22.15
N CYS A 358 24.73 11.46 22.61
CA CYS A 358 25.70 12.55 22.46
C CYS A 358 27.02 12.31 23.23
N THR A 359 27.00 11.56 24.33
CA THR A 359 28.22 11.18 25.06
C THR A 359 28.96 10.02 24.38
N GLN A 360 28.22 9.04 23.86
CA GLN A 360 28.78 7.86 23.19
C GLN A 360 29.29 8.18 21.78
N GLY A 361 28.61 9.04 21.01
CA GLY A 361 29.01 9.47 19.66
C GLY A 361 30.31 10.30 19.61
N LYS A 362 30.84 10.73 20.77
CA LYS A 362 32.20 11.28 20.90
C LYS A 362 33.29 10.20 20.91
N ARG A 363 32.92 8.92 21.07
CA ARG A 363 33.85 7.79 20.94
C ARG A 363 34.00 7.49 19.45
N PRO A 364 35.23 7.30 18.95
CA PRO A 364 35.41 7.09 17.52
C PRO A 364 34.73 5.78 17.10
N LEU A 365 33.90 5.86 16.05
CA LEU A 365 33.17 4.75 15.40
C LEU A 365 34.10 3.77 14.65
N ASN A 366 35.40 3.79 14.93
CA ASN A 366 36.44 3.04 14.23
C ASN A 366 36.66 1.63 14.80
N THR A 367 35.89 1.22 15.81
CA THR A 367 35.87 -0.17 16.31
C THR A 367 34.54 -0.84 16.02
N ILE A 368 34.61 -2.10 15.56
CA ILE A 368 33.46 -2.96 15.26
C ILE A 368 32.50 -3.04 16.46
N SER A 369 33.05 -3.11 17.69
CA SER A 369 32.26 -3.11 18.93
C SER A 369 31.47 -1.82 19.16
N GLY A 370 32.05 -0.65 18.87
CA GLY A 370 31.36 0.64 18.97
C GLY A 370 30.20 0.76 17.97
N TYR A 371 30.39 0.25 16.75
CA TYR A 371 29.32 0.18 15.74
C TYR A 371 28.19 -0.77 16.16
N PHE A 372 28.50 -1.95 16.69
CA PHE A 372 27.50 -2.92 17.14
C PHE A 372 26.65 -2.42 18.31
N VAL A 373 27.27 -1.77 19.31
CA VAL A 373 26.56 -1.16 20.45
C VAL A 373 25.64 -0.05 19.95
N MET A 374 26.16 0.85 19.11
CA MET A 374 25.38 1.97 18.58
C MET A 374 24.21 1.51 17.70
N ASN A 375 24.41 0.45 16.91
CA ASN A 375 23.34 -0.14 16.11
C ASN A 375 22.29 -0.88 16.96
N ASN A 376 22.67 -1.64 17.98
CA ASN A 376 21.69 -2.39 18.78
C ASN A 376 20.81 -1.49 19.64
N ASP A 377 21.41 -0.46 20.24
CA ASP A 377 20.72 0.39 21.22
C ASP A 377 19.97 1.56 20.56
N TYR A 378 20.39 1.98 19.36
CA TYR A 378 19.85 3.18 18.72
C TYR A 378 19.31 3.02 17.30
N LYS A 379 19.30 1.82 16.70
CA LYS A 379 18.75 1.61 15.34
C LYS A 379 17.33 2.14 15.14
N SER A 380 16.52 2.15 16.19
CA SER A 380 15.13 2.60 16.18
C SER A 380 14.96 4.10 16.38
N SER A 381 16.06 4.82 16.60
CA SER A 381 16.06 6.27 16.81
C SER A 381 16.30 7.03 15.51
N TYR A 382 15.75 8.24 15.48
CA TYR A 382 16.01 9.19 14.41
C TYR A 382 17.45 9.72 14.44
N PHE A 383 18.06 9.94 15.61
CA PHE A 383 19.43 10.47 15.64
C PHE A 383 20.47 9.51 15.04
N TYR A 384 20.28 8.19 15.20
CA TYR A 384 21.11 7.19 14.51
C TYR A 384 20.91 7.24 12.99
N TYR A 385 19.65 7.34 12.54
CA TYR A 385 19.33 7.50 11.13
C TYR A 385 19.93 8.79 10.54
N TYR A 386 19.81 9.90 11.25
CA TYR A 386 20.25 11.22 10.83
C TYR A 386 21.76 11.26 10.57
N GLU A 387 22.54 10.67 11.47
CA GLU A 387 24.01 10.64 11.38
C GLU A 387 24.55 9.50 10.50
N SER A 388 23.73 8.51 10.14
CA SER A 388 24.12 7.48 9.19
C SER A 388 24.38 8.06 7.80
N VAL A 389 25.45 7.62 7.13
CA VAL A 389 25.73 7.99 5.73
C VAL A 389 24.61 7.46 4.86
N ASP A 390 24.00 8.32 4.03
CA ASP A 390 22.92 7.92 3.12
C ASP A 390 23.39 6.79 2.20
N VAL A 391 23.02 5.54 2.53
CA VAL A 391 23.34 4.37 1.69
C VAL A 391 22.51 4.35 0.39
N HIS A 392 21.56 5.28 0.23
CA HIS A 392 20.52 5.19 -0.79
C HIS A 392 20.30 6.45 -1.64
N LYS A 393 21.33 7.29 -1.82
CA LYS A 393 21.28 8.37 -2.83
C LYS A 393 21.30 7.82 -4.25
#